data_AF-A0A0A0DLD5-F1
#
_entry.id   AF-A0A0A0DLD5-F1
#
_cell.length_a   1.000
_cell.length_b   1.000
_cell.length_c   1.000
_cell.angle_alpha   90.00
_cell.angle_beta   90.00
_cell.angle_gamma   90.00
#
_symmetry.space_group_name_H-M   'P 1'
#
loop_
_entity.id
_entity.type
_entity.pdbx_description
1 polymer ?
#
loop_
_entity_poly.entity_id
_entity_poly.type
_entity_poly.pdbx_seq_one_letter_code
_entity_poly.pdbx_strand_id
1 'polypeptide(L)'
;MRIATAYGYAQAINNLQERQQNLSTSQQQLTSGKRVNVASDDPTAAARAERALAQISRTEADQRTLDASRNVMNIAESSLGTATDLLQTARETLVAAGNGSYSDSDRKALVAKLKDIRSQLLTVANTSDGGGGYVFGGQGSSSPPFVDTPTGVVFQGQAGETLASQADHLNLTVDGQQVWLNAKSGNGVFNTAPGTNSVTSGANSGTGWISSGSVTNPSQLPYPATPAPAYAVNFHVSGGVTTYDVLEDGNPIASGQPYTSSQQIAIPGKGMAVAISGVPADGDTFNVTEAQNNLNVFTSLDNTIAALQATNPQGGAVQQAVNTGMTQLDAALSSIQGARSAVGEQLNRMDGIQSRNDTHKLAAQTEKSNAEDLDMVSAISSFQNQQTGYQAAIQSYASIQKLSLFQYING
;
A
#
# COMPACT_ATOMS: atom_id res chain seq x y z
N MET A 1 61.01 -33.58 59.36
CA MET A 1 60.25 -34.13 58.21
C MET A 1 58.71 -34.12 58.39
N ARG A 2 58.12 -33.94 59.59
CA ARG A 2 56.64 -33.87 59.77
C ARG A 2 55.93 -32.66 59.12
N ILE A 3 56.65 -31.54 58.90
CA ILE A 3 56.08 -30.33 58.27
C ILE A 3 56.01 -30.48 56.73
N ALA A 4 56.98 -31.19 56.13
CA ALA A 4 56.99 -31.47 54.69
C ALA A 4 55.88 -32.46 54.27
N THR A 5 55.53 -33.42 55.15
CA THR A 5 54.40 -34.33 54.91
C THR A 5 53.05 -33.62 55.04
N ALA A 6 52.84 -32.77 56.06
CA ALA A 6 51.59 -32.01 56.20
C ALA A 6 51.32 -31.08 55.00
N TYR A 7 52.36 -30.44 54.46
CA TYR A 7 52.28 -29.59 53.27
C TYR A 7 51.91 -30.39 52.00
N GLY A 8 52.53 -31.56 51.79
CA GLY A 8 52.21 -32.43 50.65
C GLY A 8 50.77 -32.98 50.68
N TYR A 9 50.25 -33.27 51.87
CA TYR A 9 48.85 -33.68 52.05
C TYR A 9 47.86 -32.55 51.76
N ALA A 10 48.10 -31.35 52.31
CA ALA A 10 47.27 -30.19 52.06
C ALA A 10 47.25 -29.83 50.56
N GLN A 11 48.40 -29.90 49.91
CA GLN A 11 48.51 -29.64 48.48
C GLN A 11 47.79 -30.71 47.63
N ALA A 12 47.83 -31.98 48.02
CA ALA A 12 47.08 -33.03 47.33
C ALA A 12 45.56 -32.89 47.49
N ILE A 13 45.08 -32.50 48.68
CA ILE A 13 43.65 -32.22 48.92
C ILE A 13 43.19 -31.01 48.11
N ASN A 14 43.97 -29.92 48.09
CA ASN A 14 43.65 -28.74 47.28
C ASN A 14 43.59 -29.10 45.78
N ASN A 15 44.54 -29.88 45.27
CA ASN A 15 44.51 -30.38 43.89
C ASN A 15 43.28 -31.26 43.59
N LEU A 16 42.85 -32.09 44.55
CA LEU A 16 41.66 -32.91 44.41
C LEU A 16 40.39 -32.06 44.38
N GLN A 17 40.29 -31.06 45.26
CA GLN A 17 39.16 -30.13 45.29
C GLN A 17 39.07 -29.30 44.00
N GLU A 18 40.19 -28.79 43.48
CA GLU A 18 40.24 -28.10 42.19
C GLU A 18 39.79 -29.00 41.03
N ARG A 19 40.24 -30.27 41.00
CA ARG A 19 39.83 -31.23 39.96
C ARG A 19 38.35 -31.60 40.06
N GLN A 20 37.83 -31.75 41.28
CA GLN A 20 36.41 -32.00 41.50
C GLN A 20 35.56 -30.81 41.04
N GLN A 21 36.00 -29.58 41.32
CA GLN A 21 35.32 -28.36 40.88
C GLN A 21 35.31 -28.26 39.35
N ASN A 22 36.46 -28.50 38.70
CA ASN A 22 36.56 -28.48 37.23
C ASN A 22 35.66 -29.54 36.59
N LEU A 23 35.62 -30.75 37.14
CA LEU A 23 34.75 -31.82 36.65
C LEU A 23 33.26 -31.45 36.79
N SER A 24 32.88 -30.81 37.91
CA SER A 24 31.51 -30.32 38.12
C SER A 24 31.14 -29.23 37.12
N THR A 25 32.04 -28.28 36.85
CA THR A 25 31.83 -27.24 35.84
C THR A 25 31.72 -27.83 34.44
N SER A 26 32.61 -28.74 34.04
CA SER A 26 32.50 -29.40 32.72
C SER A 26 31.24 -30.25 32.61
N GLN A 27 30.76 -30.88 33.69
CA GLN A 27 29.46 -31.56 33.71
C GLN A 27 28.30 -30.57 33.50
N GLN A 28 28.33 -29.40 34.15
CA GLN A 28 27.33 -28.35 33.95
C GLN A 28 27.33 -27.82 32.51
N GLN A 29 28.51 -27.62 31.91
CA GLN A 29 28.64 -27.20 30.52
C GLN A 29 28.11 -28.26 29.56
N LEU A 30 28.43 -29.54 29.78
CA LEU A 30 27.92 -30.65 28.97
C LEU A 30 26.40 -30.82 29.08
N THR A 31 25.83 -30.63 30.27
CA THR A 31 24.37 -30.76 30.49
C THR A 31 23.59 -29.56 29.97
N SER A 32 24.13 -28.35 30.07
CA SER A 32 23.53 -27.13 29.53
C SER A 32 23.76 -26.94 28.03
N GLY A 33 24.78 -27.59 27.46
CA GLY A 33 25.24 -27.37 26.08
C GLY A 33 25.93 -26.04 25.84
N LYS A 34 26.17 -25.25 26.91
CA LYS A 34 26.77 -23.92 26.83
C LYS A 34 28.16 -23.91 27.44
N ARG A 35 29.09 -23.23 26.76
CA ARG A 35 30.42 -22.92 27.27
C ARG A 35 30.34 -21.85 28.36
N VAL A 36 29.47 -20.86 28.18
CA VAL A 36 29.28 -19.73 29.10
C VAL A 36 27.87 -19.81 29.68
N ASN A 37 27.74 -20.21 30.94
CA ASN A 37 26.44 -20.37 31.58
C ASN A 37 26.11 -19.19 32.51
N VAL A 38 27.13 -18.63 33.17
CA VAL A 38 27.04 -17.40 33.96
C VAL A 38 28.09 -16.40 33.50
N ALA A 39 27.83 -15.10 33.71
CA ALA A 39 28.74 -14.04 33.28
C ALA A 39 30.14 -14.11 33.92
N SER A 40 30.27 -14.82 35.05
CA SER A 40 31.57 -15.07 35.69
C SER A 40 32.45 -16.07 34.95
N ASP A 41 31.89 -16.91 34.07
CA ASP A 41 32.66 -17.92 33.32
C ASP A 41 33.53 -17.26 32.23
N ASP A 42 32.97 -16.29 31.51
CA ASP A 42 33.67 -15.47 30.51
C ASP A 42 32.88 -14.15 30.29
N PRO A 43 33.26 -13.05 30.95
CA PRO A 43 32.53 -11.79 30.87
C PRO A 43 32.53 -11.19 29.47
N THR A 44 33.55 -11.48 28.65
CA THR A 44 33.66 -10.94 27.29
C THR A 44 32.73 -11.64 26.31
N ALA A 45 32.61 -12.96 26.44
CA ALA A 45 31.68 -13.76 25.65
C ALA A 45 30.24 -13.54 26.10
N ALA A 46 29.99 -13.45 27.41
CA ALA A 46 28.68 -13.06 27.92
C ALA A 46 28.23 -11.70 27.36
N ALA A 47 29.11 -10.69 27.35
CA ALA A 47 28.80 -9.38 26.78
C ALA A 47 28.54 -9.42 25.25
N ARG A 48 29.14 -10.36 24.52
CA ARG A 48 28.88 -10.57 23.08
C ARG A 48 27.53 -11.25 22.86
N ALA A 49 27.24 -12.30 23.62
CA ALA A 49 25.96 -13.01 23.58
C ALA A 49 24.78 -12.08 23.91
N GLU A 50 24.92 -11.22 24.92
CA GLU A 50 23.89 -10.23 25.28
C GLU A 50 23.65 -9.19 24.18
N ARG A 51 24.73 -8.69 23.54
CA ARG A 51 24.58 -7.77 22.40
C ARG A 51 23.87 -8.43 21.23
N ALA A 52 24.22 -9.68 20.94
CA ALA A 52 23.57 -10.47 19.90
C ALA A 52 22.09 -10.74 20.24
N LEU A 53 21.75 -11.05 21.49
CA LEU A 53 20.38 -11.21 21.94
C LEU A 53 19.57 -9.91 21.80
N ALA A 54 20.14 -8.78 22.18
CA ALA A 54 19.51 -7.48 21.98
C ALA A 54 19.27 -7.17 20.49
N GLN A 55 20.17 -7.60 19.59
CA GLN A 55 19.96 -7.48 18.15
C GLN A 55 18.82 -8.38 17.66
N ILE A 56 18.77 -9.64 18.12
CA ILE A 56 17.68 -10.57 17.78
C ILE A 56 16.33 -9.98 18.18
N SER A 57 16.20 -9.48 19.42
CA SER A 57 14.95 -8.90 19.90
C SER A 57 14.50 -7.65 19.12
N ARG A 58 15.45 -6.83 18.64
CA ARG A 58 15.13 -5.69 17.74
C ARG A 58 14.58 -6.19 16.41
N THR A 59 15.29 -7.11 15.76
CA THR A 59 14.86 -7.67 14.48
C THR A 59 13.50 -8.38 14.57
N GLU A 60 13.18 -9.03 15.71
CA GLU A 60 11.86 -9.60 15.95
C GLU A 60 10.75 -8.55 16.16
N ALA A 61 11.06 -7.38 16.70
CA ALA A 61 10.14 -6.27 16.74
C ALA A 61 9.90 -5.68 15.34
N ASP A 62 10.97 -5.54 14.54
CA ASP A 62 10.90 -5.08 13.16
C ASP A 62 10.07 -6.06 12.30
N GLN A 63 10.24 -7.37 12.49
CA GLN A 63 9.45 -8.38 11.79
C GLN A 63 7.95 -8.28 12.09
N ARG A 64 7.57 -8.10 13.36
CA ARG A 64 6.15 -7.91 13.74
C ARG A 64 5.56 -6.66 13.08
N THR A 65 6.35 -5.60 12.99
CA THR A 65 5.97 -4.34 12.33
C THR A 65 5.78 -4.54 10.83
N LEU A 66 6.70 -5.27 10.19
CA LEU A 66 6.63 -5.65 8.78
C LEU A 66 5.39 -6.51 8.48
N ASP A 67 5.11 -7.51 9.32
CA ASP A 67 3.98 -8.41 9.15
C ASP A 67 2.64 -7.66 9.26
N ALA A 68 2.52 -6.72 10.21
CA ALA A 68 1.35 -5.87 10.35
C ALA A 68 1.12 -5.02 9.08
N SER A 69 2.18 -4.38 8.59
CA SER A 69 2.14 -3.56 7.37
C SER A 69 1.79 -4.40 6.13
N ARG A 70 2.41 -5.59 5.98
CA ARG A 70 2.12 -6.52 4.88
C ARG A 70 0.68 -7.01 4.91
N ASN A 71 0.12 -7.29 6.09
CA ASN A 71 -1.29 -7.68 6.21
C ASN A 71 -2.22 -6.60 5.64
N VAL A 72 -2.02 -5.34 6.05
CA VAL A 72 -2.83 -4.22 5.53
C VAL A 72 -2.65 -4.07 4.02
N MET A 73 -1.41 -4.10 3.51
CA MET A 73 -1.14 -3.94 2.08
C MET A 73 -1.76 -5.09 1.24
N ASN A 74 -1.77 -6.32 1.75
CA ASN A 74 -2.46 -7.43 1.09
C ASN A 74 -3.99 -7.21 1.04
N ILE A 75 -4.59 -6.72 2.12
CA ILE A 75 -6.03 -6.40 2.14
C ILE A 75 -6.32 -5.23 1.19
N ALA A 76 -5.45 -4.22 1.14
CA ALA A 76 -5.55 -3.08 0.22
C ALA A 76 -5.50 -3.57 -1.24
N GLU A 77 -4.49 -4.37 -1.59
CA GLU A 77 -4.32 -4.94 -2.93
C GLU A 77 -5.53 -5.76 -3.37
N SER A 78 -6.03 -6.64 -2.50
CA SER A 78 -7.24 -7.42 -2.78
C SER A 78 -8.47 -6.54 -2.95
N SER A 79 -8.64 -5.52 -2.11
CA SER A 79 -9.78 -4.59 -2.16
C SER A 79 -9.76 -3.75 -3.43
N LEU A 80 -8.59 -3.24 -3.84
CA LEU A 80 -8.40 -2.50 -5.10
C LEU A 80 -8.63 -3.40 -6.32
N GLY A 81 -8.30 -4.70 -6.22
CA GLY A 81 -8.67 -5.71 -7.21
C GLY A 81 -10.19 -5.82 -7.36
N THR A 82 -10.92 -6.02 -6.26
CA THR A 82 -12.40 -6.05 -6.28
C THR A 82 -12.99 -4.76 -6.83
N ALA A 83 -12.45 -3.60 -6.46
CA ALA A 83 -12.88 -2.31 -6.97
C ALA A 83 -12.71 -2.19 -8.49
N THR A 84 -11.58 -2.70 -9.01
CA THR A 84 -11.30 -2.75 -10.45
C THR A 84 -12.37 -3.54 -11.20
N ASP A 85 -12.73 -4.73 -10.70
CA ASP A 85 -13.74 -5.59 -11.32
C ASP A 85 -15.14 -4.95 -11.29
N LEU A 86 -15.47 -4.27 -10.18
CA LEU A 86 -16.71 -3.52 -10.03
C LEU A 86 -16.80 -2.36 -11.03
N LEU A 87 -15.72 -1.59 -11.22
CA LEU A 87 -15.69 -0.50 -12.19
C LEU A 87 -15.76 -1.00 -13.64
N GLN A 88 -15.13 -2.13 -13.95
CA GLN A 88 -15.28 -2.76 -15.26
C GLN A 88 -16.73 -3.19 -15.50
N THR A 89 -17.38 -3.77 -14.50
CA THR A 89 -18.82 -4.13 -14.58
C THR A 89 -19.71 -2.89 -14.72
N ALA A 90 -19.37 -1.77 -14.05
CA ALA A 90 -20.07 -0.50 -14.21
C ALA A 90 -19.92 0.04 -15.64
N ARG A 91 -18.70 -0.04 -16.19
CA ARG A 91 -18.39 0.34 -17.58
C ARG A 91 -19.22 -0.45 -18.59
N GLU A 92 -19.28 -1.77 -18.45
CA GLU A 92 -20.13 -2.62 -19.30
C GLU A 92 -21.62 -2.25 -19.19
N THR A 93 -22.08 -2.01 -17.97
CA THR A 93 -23.47 -1.61 -17.69
C THR A 93 -23.78 -0.24 -18.30
N LEU A 94 -22.81 0.68 -18.35
CA LEU A 94 -22.95 1.98 -18.98
C LEU A 94 -22.95 1.94 -20.50
N VAL A 95 -22.08 1.12 -21.09
CA VAL A 95 -22.11 0.87 -22.53
C VAL A 95 -23.47 0.31 -22.94
N ALA A 96 -24.03 -0.62 -22.15
CA ALA A 96 -25.40 -1.08 -22.36
C ALA A 96 -26.40 0.07 -22.22
N ALA A 97 -26.30 0.90 -21.17
CA ALA A 97 -27.24 2.01 -20.94
C ALA A 97 -27.25 3.07 -22.06
N GLY A 98 -26.16 3.19 -22.82
CA GLY A 98 -26.05 4.06 -24.00
C GLY A 98 -26.67 3.50 -25.28
N ASN A 99 -27.15 2.26 -25.29
CA ASN A 99 -27.83 1.71 -26.47
C ASN A 99 -29.20 2.37 -26.66
N GLY A 100 -29.36 3.14 -27.74
CA GLY A 100 -30.57 3.88 -28.07
C GLY A 100 -31.81 3.02 -28.34
N SER A 101 -31.67 1.70 -28.49
CA SER A 101 -32.78 0.76 -28.67
C SER A 101 -33.42 0.30 -27.35
N TYR A 102 -32.82 0.61 -26.19
CA TYR A 102 -33.38 0.21 -24.90
C TYR A 102 -34.56 1.09 -24.48
N SER A 103 -35.58 0.45 -23.90
CA SER A 103 -36.72 1.15 -23.31
C SER A 103 -36.32 1.84 -22.00
N ASP A 104 -37.13 2.79 -21.55
CA ASP A 104 -36.95 3.42 -20.23
C ASP A 104 -37.05 2.40 -19.08
N SER A 105 -37.80 1.30 -19.27
CA SER A 105 -37.86 0.20 -18.31
C SER A 105 -36.54 -0.56 -18.24
N ASP A 106 -35.91 -0.86 -19.39
CA ASP A 106 -34.62 -1.54 -19.44
C ASP A 106 -33.51 -0.65 -18.83
N ARG A 107 -33.55 0.66 -19.12
CA ARG A 107 -32.61 1.62 -18.53
C ARG A 107 -32.76 1.71 -17.01
N LYS A 108 -33.97 1.64 -16.46
CA LYS A 108 -34.19 1.58 -15.01
C LYS A 108 -33.56 0.34 -14.37
N ALA A 109 -33.59 -0.81 -15.04
CA ALA A 109 -32.92 -2.02 -14.54
C ALA A 109 -31.39 -1.85 -14.52
N LEU A 110 -30.81 -1.26 -15.58
CA LEU A 110 -29.37 -0.95 -15.62
C LEU A 110 -28.96 0.05 -14.54
N VAL A 111 -29.79 1.06 -14.29
CA VAL A 111 -29.58 2.00 -13.18
C VAL A 111 -29.57 1.29 -11.82
N ALA A 112 -30.49 0.34 -11.58
CA ALA A 112 -30.50 -0.44 -10.34
C ALA A 112 -29.18 -1.21 -10.15
N LYS A 113 -28.64 -1.78 -11.24
CA LYS A 113 -27.32 -2.43 -11.22
C LYS A 113 -26.19 -1.44 -10.93
N LEU A 114 -26.19 -0.25 -11.52
CA LEU A 114 -25.19 0.78 -11.21
C LEU A 114 -25.25 1.24 -9.74
N LYS A 115 -26.45 1.34 -9.15
CA LYS A 115 -26.63 1.66 -7.72
C LYS A 115 -26.05 0.56 -6.82
N ASP A 116 -26.27 -0.70 -7.18
CA ASP A 116 -25.70 -1.84 -6.45
C ASP A 116 -24.16 -1.82 -6.52
N ILE A 117 -23.58 -1.62 -7.72
CA ILE A 117 -22.14 -1.49 -7.89
C ILE A 117 -21.57 -0.33 -7.06
N ARG A 118 -22.24 0.83 -7.05
CA ARG A 118 -21.85 1.98 -6.21
C ARG A 118 -21.84 1.60 -4.72
N SER A 119 -22.87 0.89 -4.24
CA SER A 119 -22.96 0.44 -2.84
C SER A 119 -21.85 -0.57 -2.50
N GLN A 120 -21.53 -1.48 -3.42
CA GLN A 120 -20.44 -2.44 -3.25
C GLN A 120 -19.08 -1.74 -3.23
N LEU A 121 -18.85 -0.75 -4.11
CA LEU A 121 -17.65 0.08 -4.08
C LEU A 121 -17.50 0.84 -2.76
N LEU A 122 -18.60 1.37 -2.20
CA LEU A 122 -18.57 2.03 -0.90
C LEU A 122 -18.20 1.06 0.23
N THR A 123 -18.65 -0.20 0.12
CA THR A 123 -18.27 -1.26 1.06
C THR A 123 -16.77 -1.57 0.96
N VAL A 124 -16.24 -1.65 -0.26
CA VAL A 124 -14.81 -1.87 -0.52
C VAL A 124 -13.96 -0.68 -0.03
N ALA A 125 -14.42 0.55 -0.23
CA ALA A 125 -13.73 1.74 0.28
C ALA A 125 -13.70 1.79 1.82
N ASN A 126 -14.66 1.13 2.48
CA ASN A 126 -14.74 0.98 3.93
C ASN A 126 -14.27 -0.41 4.42
N THR A 127 -13.37 -1.09 3.70
CA THR A 127 -12.78 -2.36 4.16
C THR A 127 -12.00 -2.16 5.46
N SER A 128 -12.31 -2.99 6.47
CA SER A 128 -11.59 -3.01 7.76
C SER A 128 -10.23 -3.71 7.64
N ASP A 129 -9.26 -3.25 8.41
CA ASP A 129 -7.93 -3.86 8.53
C ASP A 129 -7.89 -5.10 9.45
N GLY A 130 -9.01 -5.41 10.13
CA GLY A 130 -9.12 -6.51 11.12
C GLY A 130 -8.60 -6.16 12.52
N GLY A 131 -7.97 -4.99 12.70
CA GLY A 131 -7.44 -4.47 13.96
C GLY A 131 -8.30 -3.38 14.62
N GLY A 132 -9.48 -3.10 14.04
CA GLY A 132 -10.38 -2.02 14.49
C GLY A 132 -10.20 -0.70 13.73
N GLY A 133 -9.35 -0.69 12.70
CA GLY A 133 -9.21 0.40 11.75
C GLY A 133 -9.74 0.05 10.36
N TYR A 134 -9.42 0.92 9.41
CA TYR A 134 -9.82 0.85 8.02
C TYR A 134 -8.61 1.01 7.11
N VAL A 135 -8.53 0.16 6.09
CA VAL A 135 -7.40 0.11 5.17
C VAL A 135 -7.23 1.43 4.40
N PHE A 136 -8.34 2.02 3.94
CA PHE A 136 -8.37 3.30 3.23
C PHE A 136 -8.65 4.48 4.16
N GLY A 137 -8.26 4.38 5.44
CA GLY A 137 -8.55 5.36 6.48
C GLY A 137 -7.64 6.61 6.49
N GLY A 138 -6.68 6.71 5.56
CA GLY A 138 -5.73 7.83 5.54
C GLY A 138 -4.79 7.81 6.75
N GLN A 139 -4.67 8.89 7.52
CA GLN A 139 -3.90 8.92 8.79
C GLN A 139 -4.55 8.14 9.96
N GLY A 140 -5.40 7.17 9.65
CA GLY A 140 -6.06 6.31 10.62
C GLY A 140 -7.45 6.82 10.96
N SER A 141 -8.41 5.90 10.99
CA SER A 141 -9.78 6.17 11.41
C SER A 141 -10.33 4.96 12.15
N SER A 142 -10.99 5.21 13.28
CA SER A 142 -11.73 4.19 14.05
C SER A 142 -13.22 4.10 13.67
N SER A 143 -13.64 4.93 12.71
CA SER A 143 -14.99 4.96 12.13
C SER A 143 -14.91 4.81 10.60
N PRO A 144 -15.98 4.38 9.91
CA PRO A 144 -15.97 4.26 8.46
C PRO A 144 -15.47 5.55 7.78
N PRO A 145 -14.36 5.50 7.01
CA PRO A 145 -13.77 6.70 6.43
C PRO A 145 -14.63 7.33 5.34
N PHE A 146 -15.47 6.56 4.64
CA PHE A 146 -16.36 7.06 3.59
C PHE A 146 -17.81 6.99 4.05
N VAL A 147 -18.45 8.15 4.12
CA VAL A 147 -19.84 8.30 4.56
C VAL A 147 -20.70 8.80 3.41
N ASP A 148 -21.81 8.12 3.19
CA ASP A 148 -22.80 8.52 2.19
C ASP A 148 -23.72 9.62 2.77
N THR A 149 -23.71 10.78 2.14
CA THR A 149 -24.53 11.94 2.52
C THR A 149 -25.51 12.29 1.40
N PRO A 150 -26.55 13.11 1.65
CA PRO A 150 -27.45 13.55 0.58
C PRO A 150 -26.75 14.27 -0.58
N THR A 151 -25.55 14.82 -0.34
CA THR A 151 -24.72 15.50 -1.34
C THR A 151 -23.68 14.59 -2.01
N GLY A 152 -23.64 13.30 -1.66
CA GLY A 152 -22.69 12.31 -2.17
C GLY A 152 -21.78 11.73 -1.08
N VAL A 153 -20.85 10.86 -1.49
CA VAL A 153 -19.90 10.24 -0.56
C VAL A 153 -18.78 11.22 -0.22
N VAL A 154 -18.56 11.41 1.08
CA VAL A 154 -17.49 12.26 1.64
C VAL A 154 -16.51 11.43 2.44
N PHE A 155 -15.23 11.84 2.42
CA PHE A 155 -14.20 11.27 3.27
C PHE A 155 -14.17 12.01 4.63
N GLN A 156 -14.33 11.26 5.71
CA GLN A 156 -14.30 11.77 7.10
C GLN A 156 -12.98 11.46 7.83
N GLY A 157 -11.95 11.00 7.11
CA GLY A 157 -10.60 10.82 7.65
C GLY A 157 -9.69 12.03 7.41
N GLN A 158 -8.41 11.86 7.72
CA GLN A 158 -7.36 12.81 7.31
C GLN A 158 -6.51 12.23 6.19
N ALA A 159 -6.24 13.02 5.16
CA ALA A 159 -5.39 12.64 4.03
C ALA A 159 -3.97 12.26 4.49
N GLY A 160 -3.29 11.42 3.71
CA GLY A 160 -1.99 10.84 4.04
C GLY A 160 -2.10 9.41 4.53
N GLU A 161 -1.04 8.91 5.15
CA GLU A 161 -0.89 7.50 5.52
C GLU A 161 -0.31 7.40 6.93
N THR A 162 -0.64 6.31 7.62
CA THR A 162 0.00 5.96 8.89
C THR A 162 1.18 5.04 8.63
N LEU A 163 2.29 5.30 9.31
CA LEU A 163 3.53 4.57 9.13
C LEU A 163 3.91 3.85 10.43
N ALA A 164 4.19 2.56 10.33
CA ALA A 164 4.69 1.74 11.42
C ALA A 164 6.18 2.01 11.70
N SER A 165 6.93 2.39 10.66
CA SER A 165 8.33 2.80 10.74
C SER A 165 8.58 3.92 9.73
N GLN A 166 9.11 5.05 10.20
CA GLN A 166 9.51 6.17 9.34
C GLN A 166 10.78 5.84 8.53
N ALA A 167 11.72 5.13 9.14
CA ALA A 167 12.98 4.78 8.48
C ALA A 167 12.76 3.78 7.35
N ASP A 168 11.86 2.81 7.59
CA ASP A 168 11.52 1.77 6.64
C ASP A 168 10.18 2.02 5.95
N HIS A 169 9.58 3.22 5.99
CA HIS A 169 8.33 3.56 5.28
C HIS A 169 7.31 2.41 5.19
N LEU A 170 6.94 1.86 6.35
CA LEU A 170 6.03 0.71 6.43
C LEU A 170 4.59 1.20 6.64
N ASN A 171 3.79 1.22 5.58
CA ASN A 171 2.41 1.72 5.62
C ASN A 171 1.47 0.81 6.42
N LEU A 172 0.67 1.39 7.31
CA LEU A 172 -0.42 0.71 8.03
C LEU A 172 -1.80 1.10 7.49
N THR A 173 -1.85 2.04 6.55
CA THR A 173 -3.04 2.49 5.86
C THR A 173 -2.67 2.99 4.45
N VAL A 174 -3.68 3.14 3.61
CA VAL A 174 -3.60 3.79 2.29
C VAL A 174 -4.40 5.09 2.35
N ASP A 175 -3.93 6.12 1.64
CA ASP A 175 -4.67 7.37 1.49
C ASP A 175 -5.93 7.17 0.63
N GLY A 176 -7.04 6.83 1.28
CA GLY A 176 -8.31 6.62 0.62
C GLY A 176 -8.82 7.85 -0.12
N GLN A 177 -8.53 9.07 0.35
CA GLN A 177 -8.99 10.28 -0.34
C GLN A 177 -8.35 10.38 -1.72
N GLN A 178 -7.05 10.09 -1.82
CA GLN A 178 -6.35 10.07 -3.10
C GLN A 178 -6.89 8.98 -4.04
N VAL A 179 -7.11 7.77 -3.51
CA VAL A 179 -7.59 6.63 -4.30
C VAL A 179 -8.98 6.88 -4.88
N TRP A 180 -9.93 7.33 -4.05
CA TRP A 180 -11.36 7.30 -4.38
C TRP A 180 -11.92 8.65 -4.82
N LEU A 181 -11.34 9.77 -4.36
CA LEU A 181 -11.94 11.11 -4.49
C LEU A 181 -11.14 12.11 -5.36
N ASN A 182 -9.87 11.83 -5.65
CA ASN A 182 -8.97 12.77 -6.31
C ASN A 182 -8.44 12.26 -7.66
N ALA A 183 -9.21 11.43 -8.37
CA ALA A 183 -8.81 11.03 -9.72
C ALA A 183 -8.73 12.26 -10.64
N LYS A 184 -7.89 12.18 -11.68
CA LYS A 184 -7.73 13.27 -12.64
C LYS A 184 -8.90 13.25 -13.63
N SER A 185 -9.68 14.34 -13.69
CA SER A 185 -10.89 14.41 -14.52
C SER A 185 -10.62 14.44 -16.04
N GLY A 186 -11.66 14.21 -16.84
CA GLY A 186 -11.60 14.38 -18.29
C GLY A 186 -10.69 13.36 -18.98
N ASN A 187 -10.01 13.77 -20.05
CA ASN A 187 -9.04 12.92 -20.75
C ASN A 187 -7.63 12.95 -20.13
N GLY A 188 -7.50 13.46 -18.90
CA GLY A 188 -6.23 13.65 -18.19
C GLY A 188 -5.50 14.96 -18.49
N VAL A 189 -5.95 15.75 -19.48
CA VAL A 189 -5.44 17.09 -19.76
C VAL A 189 -6.54 18.15 -19.65
N PHE A 190 -7.70 17.86 -20.22
CA PHE A 190 -8.87 18.72 -20.14
C PHE A 190 -10.15 17.91 -19.94
N ASN A 191 -11.17 18.57 -19.40
CA ASN A 191 -12.51 18.04 -19.22
C ASN A 191 -13.48 18.71 -20.19
N THR A 192 -14.38 17.92 -20.76
CA THR A 192 -15.46 18.42 -21.63
C THR A 192 -16.81 18.22 -20.96
N ALA A 193 -17.70 19.19 -21.12
CA ALA A 193 -19.05 19.13 -20.58
C ALA A 193 -20.02 19.96 -21.44
N PRO A 194 -21.32 19.63 -21.45
CA PRO A 194 -22.31 20.55 -21.97
C PRO A 194 -22.29 21.85 -21.14
N GLY A 195 -22.34 22.98 -21.82
CA GLY A 195 -22.50 24.28 -21.20
C GLY A 195 -23.97 24.68 -21.06
N THR A 196 -24.20 25.96 -20.81
CA THR A 196 -25.54 26.56 -20.81
C THR A 196 -25.84 27.16 -22.18
N ASN A 197 -27.04 26.94 -22.69
CA ASN A 197 -27.45 27.51 -23.96
C ASN A 197 -27.39 29.05 -23.91
N SER A 198 -26.65 29.66 -24.83
CA SER A 198 -26.34 31.09 -24.85
C SER A 198 -27.55 31.99 -25.16
N VAL A 199 -28.63 31.41 -25.72
CA VAL A 199 -29.86 32.12 -26.06
C VAL A 199 -30.90 32.00 -24.94
N THR A 200 -31.07 30.79 -24.40
CA THR A 200 -32.12 30.50 -23.40
C THR A 200 -31.63 30.56 -21.95
N SER A 201 -30.31 30.60 -21.73
CA SER A 201 -29.68 30.47 -20.40
C SER A 201 -30.04 29.18 -19.66
N GLY A 202 -30.56 28.18 -20.37
CA GLY A 202 -30.95 26.87 -19.84
C GLY A 202 -30.00 25.76 -20.28
N ALA A 203 -30.46 24.51 -20.16
CA ALA A 203 -29.78 23.37 -20.77
C ALA A 203 -29.80 23.48 -22.30
N ASN A 204 -28.80 22.86 -22.95
CA ASN A 204 -28.80 22.70 -24.40
C ASN A 204 -30.10 22.02 -24.86
N SER A 205 -30.61 22.48 -26.00
CA SER A 205 -31.92 22.04 -26.53
C SER A 205 -31.80 21.12 -27.74
N GLY A 206 -30.62 21.07 -28.36
CA GLY A 206 -30.30 20.14 -29.43
C GLY A 206 -29.97 18.74 -28.95
N THR A 207 -29.68 17.88 -29.91
CA THR A 207 -29.24 16.49 -29.67
C THR A 207 -27.72 16.33 -29.69
N GLY A 208 -26.99 17.45 -29.74
CA GLY A 208 -25.54 17.49 -29.73
C GLY A 208 -24.95 16.97 -28.41
N TRP A 209 -23.90 16.16 -28.49
CA TRP A 209 -23.09 15.74 -27.35
C TRP A 209 -21.61 15.82 -27.70
N ILE A 210 -20.79 16.18 -26.71
CA ILE A 210 -19.34 16.38 -26.85
C ILE A 210 -18.57 15.13 -26.42
N SER A 211 -17.56 14.78 -27.21
CA SER A 211 -16.60 13.72 -26.87
C SER A 211 -15.67 14.16 -25.73
N SER A 212 -14.91 13.24 -25.13
CA SER A 212 -13.87 13.58 -24.15
C SER A 212 -12.71 14.40 -24.75
N GLY A 213 -12.68 14.51 -26.09
CA GLY A 213 -11.64 15.21 -26.84
C GLY A 213 -10.28 14.52 -26.82
N SER A 214 -9.38 15.03 -27.64
CA SER A 214 -8.01 14.53 -27.77
C SER A 214 -7.00 15.67 -27.83
N VAL A 215 -5.77 15.36 -27.44
CA VAL A 215 -4.61 16.24 -27.63
C VAL A 215 -4.03 15.95 -29.01
N THR A 216 -4.06 16.94 -29.89
CA THR A 216 -3.51 16.86 -31.24
C THR A 216 -2.06 17.32 -31.31
N ASN A 217 -1.67 18.28 -30.47
CA ASN A 217 -0.30 18.78 -30.40
C ASN A 217 0.09 19.13 -28.95
N PRO A 218 0.85 18.27 -28.27
CA PRO A 218 1.28 18.51 -26.88
C PRO A 218 2.06 19.81 -26.67
N SER A 219 2.80 20.29 -27.68
CA SER A 219 3.63 21.50 -27.56
C SER A 219 2.82 22.81 -27.49
N GLN A 220 1.53 22.77 -27.85
CA GLN A 220 0.64 23.91 -27.90
C GLN A 220 -0.38 23.92 -26.74
N LEU A 221 -0.28 22.95 -25.82
CA LEU A 221 -1.24 22.82 -24.73
C LEU A 221 -1.18 24.05 -23.81
N PRO A 222 -2.34 24.64 -23.48
CA PRO A 222 -2.41 25.78 -22.57
C PRO A 222 -2.36 25.35 -21.09
N TYR A 223 -2.39 24.05 -20.79
CA TYR A 223 -2.47 23.51 -19.44
C TYR A 223 -1.18 22.78 -19.03
N PRO A 224 -0.78 22.84 -17.74
CA PRO A 224 -1.45 23.57 -16.67
C PRO A 224 -1.18 25.09 -16.70
N ALA A 225 -2.17 25.90 -16.32
CA ALA A 225 -2.05 27.37 -16.29
C ALA A 225 -2.75 27.99 -15.06
N THR A 226 -2.29 29.18 -14.64
CA THR A 226 -2.87 29.93 -13.51
C THR A 226 -3.04 31.42 -13.87
N PRO A 227 -4.28 31.93 -14.07
CA PRO A 227 -5.55 31.19 -14.14
C PRO A 227 -5.61 30.29 -15.38
N ALA A 228 -6.33 29.18 -15.28
CA ALA A 228 -6.55 28.28 -16.42
C ALA A 228 -7.59 28.88 -17.37
N PRO A 229 -7.27 29.07 -18.67
CA PRO A 229 -8.24 29.57 -19.63
C PRO A 229 -9.38 28.56 -19.83
N ALA A 230 -10.60 29.04 -20.05
CA ALA A 230 -11.74 28.20 -20.41
C ALA A 230 -12.09 28.37 -21.89
N TYR A 231 -12.39 27.27 -22.57
CA TYR A 231 -12.83 27.31 -23.96
C TYR A 231 -14.27 26.85 -24.08
N ALA A 232 -14.99 27.39 -25.06
CA ALA A 232 -16.34 26.97 -25.37
C ALA A 232 -16.54 26.86 -26.88
N VAL A 233 -17.36 25.90 -27.30
CA VAL A 233 -17.90 25.82 -28.66
C VAL A 233 -19.36 26.25 -28.58
N ASN A 234 -19.70 27.38 -29.21
CA ASN A 234 -21.06 27.93 -29.25
C ASN A 234 -21.66 27.72 -30.63
N PHE A 235 -22.87 27.16 -30.69
CA PHE A 235 -23.56 26.88 -31.94
C PHE A 235 -24.53 27.99 -32.33
N HIS A 236 -24.59 28.26 -33.63
CA HIS A 236 -25.54 29.15 -34.25
C HIS A 236 -26.29 28.42 -35.35
N VAL A 237 -27.62 28.46 -35.31
CA VAL A 237 -28.47 27.81 -36.32
C VAL A 237 -29.42 28.83 -36.93
N SER A 238 -29.19 29.15 -38.20
CA SER A 238 -30.03 30.08 -38.96
C SER A 238 -30.34 29.52 -40.34
N GLY A 239 -31.61 29.52 -40.73
CA GLY A 239 -32.04 29.00 -42.04
C GLY A 239 -31.70 27.53 -42.29
N GLY A 240 -31.56 26.71 -41.23
CA GLY A 240 -31.17 25.30 -41.32
C GLY A 240 -29.68 25.05 -41.52
N VAL A 241 -28.84 26.09 -41.54
CA VAL A 241 -27.39 25.99 -41.56
C VAL A 241 -26.88 26.09 -40.13
N THR A 242 -26.08 25.10 -39.71
CA THR A 242 -25.42 25.07 -38.40
C THR A 242 -23.97 25.53 -38.55
N THR A 243 -23.60 26.58 -37.85
CA THR A 243 -22.22 27.05 -37.70
C THR A 243 -21.83 27.07 -36.23
N TYR A 244 -20.53 27.12 -35.95
CA TYR A 244 -20.03 27.27 -34.59
C TYR A 244 -18.93 28.31 -34.49
N ASP A 245 -18.83 28.85 -33.28
CA ASP A 245 -17.76 29.71 -32.82
C ASP A 245 -16.97 28.98 -31.73
N VAL A 246 -15.65 29.12 -31.74
CA VAL A 246 -14.77 28.68 -30.66
C VAL A 246 -14.38 29.92 -29.87
N LEU A 247 -14.61 29.90 -28.57
CA LEU A 247 -14.34 31.00 -27.65
C LEU A 247 -13.23 30.61 -26.67
N GLU A 248 -12.41 31.60 -26.29
CA GLU A 248 -11.42 31.57 -25.21
C GLU A 248 -11.81 32.65 -24.21
N ASP A 249 -12.18 32.24 -22.99
CA ASP A 249 -12.68 33.12 -21.92
C ASP A 249 -13.79 34.08 -22.38
N GLY A 250 -14.70 33.56 -23.22
CA GLY A 250 -15.83 34.30 -23.79
C GLY A 250 -15.51 35.15 -25.02
N ASN A 251 -14.25 35.18 -25.47
CA ASN A 251 -13.84 35.91 -26.68
C ASN A 251 -13.69 34.96 -27.86
N PRO A 252 -14.25 35.27 -29.05
CA PRO A 252 -14.16 34.38 -30.21
C PRO A 252 -12.72 34.31 -30.75
N ILE A 253 -12.19 33.09 -30.86
CA ILE A 253 -10.89 32.77 -31.49
C ILE A 253 -11.06 32.10 -32.86
N ALA A 254 -12.26 31.59 -33.15
CA ALA A 254 -12.73 31.25 -34.49
C ALA A 254 -14.24 31.48 -34.53
N SER A 255 -14.76 32.03 -35.64
CA SER A 255 -16.19 32.29 -35.80
C SER A 255 -16.73 31.81 -37.14
N GLY A 256 -18.03 31.48 -37.15
CA GLY A 256 -18.80 31.12 -38.34
C GLY A 256 -18.31 29.84 -39.03
N GLN A 257 -17.67 28.93 -38.31
CA GLN A 257 -17.14 27.71 -38.90
C GLN A 257 -18.29 26.73 -39.23
N PRO A 258 -18.26 26.06 -40.40
CA PRO A 258 -19.31 25.12 -40.76
C PRO A 258 -19.27 23.87 -39.86
N TYR A 259 -20.43 23.41 -39.39
CA TYR A 259 -20.54 22.21 -38.57
C TYR A 259 -20.84 20.97 -39.41
N THR A 260 -20.09 19.89 -39.15
CA THR A 260 -20.40 18.54 -39.60
C THR A 260 -20.42 17.63 -38.37
N SER A 261 -21.48 16.84 -38.19
CA SER A 261 -21.59 15.92 -37.05
C SER A 261 -20.40 14.97 -37.00
N SER A 262 -19.86 14.79 -35.79
CA SER A 262 -18.76 13.89 -35.47
C SER A 262 -17.41 14.26 -36.12
N GLN A 263 -17.35 15.37 -36.86
CA GLN A 263 -16.09 15.92 -37.32
C GLN A 263 -15.34 16.58 -36.16
N GLN A 264 -14.03 16.40 -36.15
CA GLN A 264 -13.17 16.99 -35.14
C GLN A 264 -13.11 18.52 -35.30
N ILE A 265 -13.41 19.22 -34.21
CA ILE A 265 -13.30 20.67 -34.05
C ILE A 265 -12.00 20.95 -33.30
N ALA A 266 -11.04 21.57 -33.97
CA ALA A 266 -9.79 21.99 -33.36
C ALA A 266 -10.01 23.27 -32.54
N ILE A 267 -9.38 23.34 -31.37
CA ILE A 267 -9.26 24.59 -30.61
C ILE A 267 -8.03 25.34 -31.16
N PRO A 268 -8.22 26.44 -31.91
CA PRO A 268 -7.15 27.06 -32.68
C PRO A 268 -5.93 27.42 -31.84
N GLY A 269 -4.76 26.94 -32.25
CA GLY A 269 -3.47 27.25 -31.61
C GLY A 269 -3.25 26.63 -30.23
N LYS A 270 -4.16 25.78 -29.73
CA LYS A 270 -4.07 25.20 -28.38
C LYS A 270 -3.78 23.69 -28.35
N GLY A 271 -3.58 23.06 -29.51
CA GLY A 271 -3.24 21.63 -29.60
C GLY A 271 -4.29 20.68 -29.03
N MET A 272 -5.52 21.16 -28.85
CA MET A 272 -6.67 20.39 -28.37
C MET A 272 -7.70 20.27 -29.47
N ALA A 273 -8.47 19.18 -29.43
CA ALA A 273 -9.62 19.04 -30.29
C ALA A 273 -10.73 18.24 -29.63
N VAL A 274 -11.96 18.53 -30.03
CA VAL A 274 -13.18 17.87 -29.55
C VAL A 274 -14.02 17.44 -30.74
N ALA A 275 -14.88 16.45 -30.56
CA ALA A 275 -15.87 16.09 -31.57
C ALA A 275 -17.25 16.26 -30.95
N ILE A 276 -18.14 16.95 -31.67
CA ILE A 276 -19.55 17.08 -31.29
C ILE A 276 -20.37 16.28 -32.29
N SER A 277 -21.23 15.39 -31.78
CA SER A 277 -22.04 14.50 -32.59
C SER A 277 -23.52 14.76 -32.33
N GLY A 278 -24.37 14.58 -33.34
CA GLY A 278 -25.79 14.91 -33.28
C GLY A 278 -26.10 16.25 -33.93
N VAL A 279 -27.28 16.80 -33.63
CA VAL A 279 -27.77 18.06 -34.21
C VAL A 279 -27.90 19.10 -33.09
N PRO A 280 -26.90 19.98 -32.90
CA PRO A 280 -26.99 21.12 -31.98
C PRO A 280 -28.11 22.08 -32.40
N ALA A 281 -28.77 22.68 -31.41
CA ALA A 281 -29.72 23.76 -31.62
C ALA A 281 -29.03 25.13 -31.51
N ASP A 282 -29.75 26.18 -31.90
CA ASP A 282 -29.24 27.55 -31.78
C ASP A 282 -28.91 27.89 -30.31
N GLY A 283 -27.72 28.44 -30.10
CA GLY A 283 -27.21 28.80 -28.79
C GLY A 283 -26.65 27.63 -27.96
N ASP A 284 -26.67 26.38 -28.42
CA ASP A 284 -26.09 25.28 -27.64
C ASP A 284 -24.59 25.51 -27.41
N THR A 285 -24.11 25.29 -26.18
CA THR A 285 -22.69 25.47 -25.85
C THR A 285 -22.07 24.20 -25.29
N PHE A 286 -20.78 23.99 -25.56
CA PHE A 286 -19.99 22.92 -24.96
C PHE A 286 -18.67 23.47 -24.46
N ASN A 287 -18.35 23.17 -23.21
CA ASN A 287 -17.21 23.72 -22.51
C ASN A 287 -16.03 22.75 -22.53
N VAL A 288 -14.83 23.31 -22.62
CA VAL A 288 -13.55 22.61 -22.50
C VAL A 288 -12.74 23.35 -21.44
N THR A 289 -12.47 22.67 -20.33
CA THR A 289 -11.84 23.24 -19.13
C THR A 289 -10.64 22.40 -18.72
N GLU A 290 -9.71 22.93 -17.93
CA GLU A 290 -8.57 22.16 -17.43
C GLU A 290 -9.02 20.93 -16.62
N ALA A 291 -8.31 19.82 -16.78
CA ALA A 291 -8.51 18.65 -15.93
C ALA A 291 -8.02 18.91 -14.50
N GLN A 292 -8.84 18.55 -13.51
CA GLN A 292 -8.56 18.75 -12.08
C GLN A 292 -8.43 17.40 -11.36
N ASN A 293 -7.67 17.37 -10.26
CA ASN A 293 -7.53 16.19 -9.38
C ASN A 293 -8.62 16.18 -8.30
N ASN A 294 -9.88 16.17 -8.72
CA ASN A 294 -11.05 16.25 -7.83
C ASN A 294 -12.17 15.29 -8.25
N LEU A 295 -11.86 14.32 -9.13
CA LEU A 295 -12.85 13.38 -9.61
C LEU A 295 -13.13 12.32 -8.54
N ASN A 296 -14.33 12.41 -7.98
CA ASN A 296 -14.88 11.44 -7.06
C ASN A 296 -15.62 10.33 -7.82
N VAL A 297 -15.18 9.08 -7.63
CA VAL A 297 -15.79 7.91 -8.30
C VAL A 297 -17.27 7.75 -7.95
N PHE A 298 -17.66 8.04 -6.72
CA PHE A 298 -19.03 7.91 -6.25
C PHE A 298 -19.91 9.00 -6.85
N THR A 299 -19.44 10.25 -6.83
CA THR A 299 -20.15 11.36 -7.48
C THR A 299 -20.27 11.15 -9.00
N SER A 300 -19.25 10.55 -9.62
CA SER A 300 -19.29 10.21 -11.06
C SER A 300 -20.39 9.18 -11.37
N LEU A 301 -20.48 8.11 -10.56
CA LEU A 301 -21.56 7.13 -10.66
C LEU A 301 -22.92 7.77 -10.35
N ASP A 302 -23.03 8.60 -9.33
CA ASP A 302 -24.27 9.27 -8.92
C ASP A 302 -24.80 10.21 -10.01
N ASN A 303 -23.93 11.04 -10.59
CA ASN A 303 -24.27 11.93 -11.69
C ASN A 303 -24.75 11.14 -12.91
N THR A 304 -24.07 10.04 -13.21
CA THR A 304 -24.43 9.16 -14.33
C THR A 304 -25.77 8.47 -14.08
N ILE A 305 -25.99 7.95 -12.88
CA ILE A 305 -27.26 7.36 -12.46
C ILE A 305 -28.39 8.38 -12.56
N ALA A 306 -28.20 9.60 -12.03
CA ALA A 306 -29.20 10.65 -12.07
C ALA A 306 -29.55 11.04 -13.52
N ALA A 307 -28.56 11.17 -14.39
CA ALA A 307 -28.78 11.49 -15.79
C ALA A 307 -29.52 10.38 -16.55
N LEU A 308 -29.23 9.11 -16.26
CA LEU A 308 -29.96 7.97 -16.83
C LEU A 308 -31.40 7.83 -16.31
N GLN A 309 -31.70 8.38 -15.12
CA GLN A 309 -33.04 8.39 -14.53
C GLN A 309 -33.90 9.59 -14.95
N ALA A 310 -33.32 10.59 -15.62
CA ALA A 310 -34.06 11.77 -16.06
C ALA A 310 -35.27 11.37 -16.94
N THR A 311 -36.41 12.03 -16.74
CA THR A 311 -37.64 11.73 -17.49
C THR A 311 -37.59 12.40 -18.87
N ASN A 312 -37.87 11.67 -19.95
CA ASN A 312 -37.74 12.16 -21.34
C ASN A 312 -36.37 12.79 -21.64
N PRO A 313 -35.25 12.06 -21.43
CA PRO A 313 -33.96 12.63 -21.75
C PRO A 313 -33.89 12.78 -23.28
N GLN A 314 -33.63 14.00 -23.75
CA GLN A 314 -33.30 14.23 -25.15
C GLN A 314 -32.13 13.29 -25.50
N GLY A 315 -32.17 12.61 -26.65
CA GLY A 315 -31.18 11.55 -26.96
C GLY A 315 -29.71 11.99 -26.80
N GLY A 316 -29.41 13.27 -27.05
CA GLY A 316 -28.09 13.86 -26.81
C GLY A 316 -27.68 13.89 -25.34
N ALA A 317 -28.61 14.16 -24.41
CA ALA A 317 -28.33 14.20 -22.98
C ALA A 317 -27.99 12.82 -22.41
N VAL A 318 -28.67 11.75 -22.86
CA VAL A 318 -28.32 10.36 -22.49
C VAL A 318 -26.93 10.03 -22.99
N GLN A 319 -26.65 10.31 -24.26
CA GLN A 319 -25.37 9.99 -24.87
C GLN A 319 -24.22 10.78 -24.21
N GLN A 320 -24.46 12.04 -23.86
CA GLN A 320 -23.52 12.84 -23.08
C GLN A 320 -23.24 12.21 -21.71
N ALA A 321 -24.28 11.82 -20.98
CA ALA A 321 -24.14 11.22 -19.65
C ALA A 321 -23.36 9.91 -19.70
N VAL A 322 -23.63 9.06 -20.70
CA VAL A 322 -22.89 7.81 -20.89
C VAL A 322 -21.43 8.10 -21.24
N ASN A 323 -21.15 9.03 -22.15
CA ASN A 323 -19.78 9.34 -22.55
C ASN A 323 -18.97 9.99 -21.41
N THR A 324 -19.56 10.95 -20.69
CA THR A 324 -18.95 11.55 -19.49
C THR A 324 -18.74 10.50 -18.41
N GLY A 325 -19.75 9.68 -18.11
CA GLY A 325 -19.65 8.59 -17.14
C GLY A 325 -18.54 7.60 -17.49
N MET A 326 -18.44 7.16 -18.74
CA MET A 326 -17.37 6.28 -19.22
C MET A 326 -15.98 6.90 -19.02
N THR A 327 -15.80 8.16 -19.43
CA THR A 327 -14.53 8.87 -19.27
C THR A 327 -14.15 9.01 -17.79
N GLN A 328 -15.12 9.32 -16.93
CA GLN A 328 -14.89 9.45 -15.50
C GLN A 328 -14.60 8.10 -14.82
N LEU A 329 -15.26 7.01 -15.24
CA LEU A 329 -14.96 5.67 -14.74
C LEU A 329 -13.57 5.20 -15.20
N ASP A 330 -13.16 5.48 -16.44
CA ASP A 330 -11.83 5.13 -16.93
C ASP A 330 -10.74 5.92 -16.18
N ALA A 331 -11.00 7.19 -15.83
CA ALA A 331 -10.14 8.00 -14.99
C ALA A 331 -10.07 7.47 -13.54
N ALA A 332 -11.20 7.10 -12.94
CA ALA A 332 -11.24 6.49 -11.62
C ALA A 332 -10.52 5.13 -11.59
N LEU A 333 -10.72 4.31 -12.63
CA LEU A 333 -10.04 3.04 -12.81
C LEU A 333 -8.52 3.24 -12.89
N SER A 334 -8.06 4.26 -13.65
CA SER A 334 -6.64 4.60 -13.73
C SER A 334 -6.06 5.02 -12.37
N SER A 335 -6.81 5.78 -11.57
CA SER A 335 -6.42 6.14 -10.20
C SER A 335 -6.28 4.91 -9.30
N ILE A 336 -7.27 4.01 -9.33
CA ILE A 336 -7.25 2.75 -8.56
C ILE A 336 -6.10 1.85 -9.02
N GLN A 337 -5.83 1.73 -10.32
CA GLN A 337 -4.70 0.98 -10.84
C GLN A 337 -3.35 1.58 -10.43
N GLY A 338 -3.25 2.91 -10.37
CA GLY A 338 -2.08 3.61 -9.85
C GLY A 338 -1.86 3.31 -8.36
N ALA A 339 -2.92 3.37 -7.56
CA ALA A 339 -2.86 2.99 -6.14
C ALA A 339 -2.47 1.52 -5.94
N ARG A 340 -3.02 0.63 -6.76
CA ARG A 340 -2.72 -0.81 -6.74
C ARG A 340 -1.25 -1.08 -7.07
N SER A 341 -0.71 -0.35 -8.05
CA SER A 341 0.71 -0.40 -8.39
C SER A 341 1.60 0.10 -7.25
N ALA A 342 1.21 1.19 -6.57
CA ALA A 342 1.93 1.69 -5.40
C ALA A 342 1.92 0.69 -4.22
N VAL A 343 0.78 0.04 -3.95
CA VAL A 343 0.68 -1.03 -2.95
C VAL A 343 1.56 -2.23 -3.34
N GLY A 344 1.57 -2.62 -4.62
CA GLY A 344 2.45 -3.68 -5.12
C GLY A 344 3.95 -3.35 -4.96
N GLU A 345 4.35 -2.10 -5.20
CA GLU A 345 5.71 -1.64 -4.94
C GLU A 345 6.06 -1.76 -3.44
N GLN A 346 5.15 -1.38 -2.55
CA GLN A 346 5.33 -1.53 -1.12
C GLN A 346 5.49 -2.99 -0.70
N LEU A 347 4.68 -3.91 -1.26
CA LEU A 347 4.81 -5.35 -1.00
C LEU A 347 6.18 -5.90 -1.44
N ASN A 348 6.65 -5.54 -2.64
CA ASN A 348 7.98 -5.93 -3.12
C ASN A 348 9.09 -5.39 -2.23
N ARG A 349 8.93 -4.15 -1.75
CA ARG A 349 9.87 -3.53 -0.82
C ARG A 349 9.89 -4.26 0.53
N MET A 350 8.73 -4.70 1.02
CA MET A 350 8.62 -5.51 2.23
C MET A 350 9.31 -6.87 2.10
N ASP A 351 9.28 -7.50 0.93
CA ASP A 351 10.04 -8.74 0.67
C ASP A 351 11.56 -8.50 0.83
N GLY A 352 12.06 -7.37 0.34
CA GLY A 352 13.45 -6.96 0.54
C GLY A 352 13.80 -6.70 2.00
N ILE A 353 12.93 -6.01 2.74
CA ILE A 353 13.11 -5.75 4.18
C ILE A 353 13.10 -7.06 4.96
N GLN A 354 12.21 -8.00 4.64
CA GLN A 354 12.16 -9.31 5.27
C GLN A 354 13.47 -10.08 5.08
N SER A 355 13.97 -10.15 3.85
CA SER A 355 15.24 -10.84 3.56
C SER A 355 16.42 -10.24 4.34
N ARG A 356 16.46 -8.91 4.47
CA ARG A 356 17.46 -8.20 5.29
C ARG A 356 17.31 -8.53 6.77
N ASN A 357 16.10 -8.53 7.30
CA ASN A 357 15.81 -8.88 8.69
C ASN A 357 16.20 -10.33 8.99
N ASP A 358 15.85 -11.28 8.13
CA ASP A 358 16.22 -12.69 8.25
C ASP A 358 17.76 -12.85 8.28
N THR A 359 18.47 -12.11 7.44
CA THR A 359 19.94 -12.10 7.42
C THR A 359 20.53 -11.55 8.72
N HIS A 360 20.00 -10.43 9.23
CA HIS A 360 20.45 -9.87 10.51
C HIS A 360 20.16 -10.78 11.69
N LYS A 361 18.99 -11.43 11.69
CA LYS A 361 18.61 -12.40 12.73
C LYS A 361 19.56 -13.59 12.73
N LEU A 362 19.84 -14.17 11.57
CA LEU A 362 20.76 -15.30 11.43
C LEU A 362 22.19 -14.94 11.85
N ALA A 363 22.68 -13.76 11.44
CA ALA A 363 24.00 -13.28 11.83
C ALA A 363 24.11 -13.10 13.35
N ALA A 364 23.10 -12.51 13.99
CA ALA A 364 23.07 -12.34 15.44
C ALA A 364 22.94 -13.69 16.17
N GLN A 365 22.14 -14.64 15.67
CA GLN A 365 22.07 -16.00 16.20
C GLN A 365 23.42 -16.72 16.12
N THR A 366 24.15 -16.53 15.02
CA THR A 366 25.49 -17.10 14.83
C THR A 366 26.50 -16.49 15.80
N GLU A 367 26.49 -15.16 15.98
CA GLU A 367 27.36 -14.49 16.96
C GLU A 367 27.06 -14.94 18.39
N LYS A 368 25.77 -15.10 18.73
CA LYS A 368 25.34 -15.63 20.03
C LYS A 368 25.85 -17.06 20.24
N SER A 369 25.65 -17.93 19.26
CA SER A 369 26.12 -19.33 19.28
C SER A 369 27.64 -19.41 19.45
N ASN A 370 28.40 -18.67 18.64
CA ASN A 370 29.87 -18.60 18.75
C ASN A 370 30.36 -18.10 20.12
N ALA A 371 29.57 -17.25 20.79
CA ALA A 371 29.90 -16.72 22.10
C ALA A 371 29.55 -17.70 23.24
N GLU A 372 28.38 -18.35 23.19
CA GLU A 372 27.84 -19.11 24.34
C GLU A 372 27.88 -20.63 24.19
N ASP A 373 27.83 -21.17 22.96
CA ASP A 373 27.62 -22.60 22.74
C ASP A 373 28.90 -23.41 22.94
N LEU A 374 28.72 -24.65 23.40
CA LEU A 374 29.81 -25.58 23.65
C LEU A 374 30.04 -26.48 22.44
N ASP A 375 31.30 -26.63 22.02
CA ASP A 375 31.70 -27.73 21.15
C ASP A 375 31.64 -29.05 21.96
N MET A 376 30.53 -29.76 21.80
CA MET A 376 30.23 -30.99 22.54
C MET A 376 31.28 -32.07 22.29
N VAL A 377 31.88 -32.13 21.10
CA VAL A 377 32.88 -33.17 20.75
C VAL A 377 34.16 -32.93 21.55
N SER A 378 34.67 -31.70 21.52
CA SER A 378 35.84 -31.30 22.30
C SER A 378 35.60 -31.37 23.81
N ALA A 379 34.40 -30.96 24.25
CA ALA A 379 34.03 -30.96 25.65
C ALA A 379 33.91 -32.36 26.25
N ILE A 380 33.32 -33.32 25.53
CA ILE A 380 33.23 -34.72 25.98
C ILE A 380 34.64 -35.31 26.13
N SER A 381 35.53 -35.07 25.16
CA SER A 381 36.92 -35.55 25.22
C SER A 381 37.66 -34.94 26.43
N SER A 382 37.52 -33.64 26.66
CA SER A 382 38.11 -32.94 27.79
C SER A 382 37.56 -33.45 29.13
N PHE A 383 36.25 -33.66 29.22
CA PHE A 383 35.61 -34.20 30.42
C PHE A 383 36.09 -35.61 30.75
N GLN A 384 36.22 -36.50 29.75
CA GLN A 384 36.77 -37.85 29.94
C GLN A 384 38.22 -37.81 30.44
N ASN A 385 39.04 -36.92 29.88
CA ASN A 385 40.42 -36.71 30.35
C ASN A 385 40.46 -36.19 31.78
N GLN A 386 39.61 -35.22 32.14
CA GLN A 386 39.50 -34.69 33.50
C GLN A 386 39.03 -35.76 34.49
N GLN A 387 38.03 -36.56 34.12
CA GLN A 387 37.52 -37.67 34.93
C GLN A 387 38.62 -38.72 35.19
N THR A 388 39.34 -39.12 34.14
CA THR A 388 40.47 -40.06 34.25
C THR A 388 41.58 -39.49 35.13
N GLY A 389 41.93 -38.22 34.94
CA GLY A 389 42.94 -37.53 35.74
C GLY A 389 42.55 -37.38 37.21
N TYR A 390 41.27 -37.15 37.51
CA TYR A 390 40.73 -37.11 38.87
C TYR A 390 40.82 -38.49 39.55
N GLN A 391 40.45 -39.57 38.85
CA GLN A 391 40.60 -40.93 39.35
C GLN A 391 42.08 -41.28 39.64
N ALA A 392 42.99 -40.93 38.72
CA ALA A 392 44.42 -41.11 38.93
C ALA A 392 44.96 -40.31 40.13
N ALA A 393 44.48 -39.07 40.32
CA ALA A 393 44.84 -38.24 41.48
C ALA A 393 44.37 -38.87 42.80
N ILE A 394 43.15 -39.42 42.86
CA ILE A 394 42.65 -40.15 44.04
C ILE A 394 43.53 -41.38 44.34
N GLN A 395 43.90 -42.15 43.31
CA GLN A 395 44.74 -43.33 43.47
C GLN A 395 46.16 -42.97 43.93
N SER A 396 46.73 -41.89 43.39
CA SER A 396 48.04 -41.38 43.80
C SER A 396 48.01 -40.89 45.26
N TYR A 397 46.97 -40.13 45.63
CA TYR A 397 46.75 -39.70 47.01
C TYR A 397 46.61 -40.88 47.98
N ALA A 398 45.83 -41.90 47.62
CA ALA A 398 45.70 -43.13 48.41
C ALA A 398 47.03 -43.89 48.55
N SER A 399 47.90 -43.84 47.54
CA SER A 399 49.23 -44.45 47.57
C SER A 399 50.20 -43.68 48.48
N ILE A 400 50.16 -42.34 48.45
CA ILE A 400 50.92 -41.46 49.37
C ILE A 400 50.46 -41.66 50.81
N GLN A 401 49.15 -41.83 51.02
CA GLN A 401 48.60 -42.16 52.33
C GLN A 401 49.18 -43.45 52.90
N LYS A 402 49.20 -44.51 52.10
CA LYS A 402 49.78 -45.81 52.46
C LYS A 402 51.29 -45.72 52.77
N LEU A 403 52.07 -45.00 51.97
CA LEU A 403 53.52 -44.83 52.19
C LEU A 403 53.84 -44.11 53.50
N SER A 404 53.07 -43.07 53.85
CA SER A 404 53.28 -42.35 55.12
C SER A 404 52.95 -43.22 56.35
N LEU A 405 51.96 -44.11 56.22
CA LEU A 405 51.59 -45.06 57.28
C LEU A 405 52.66 -46.14 57.47
N PHE A 406 53.22 -46.66 56.39
CA PHE A 406 54.34 -47.62 56.44
C PHE A 406 55.62 -47.00 57.02
N GLN A 407 55.94 -45.73 56.71
CA GLN A 407 57.06 -45.02 57.35
C GLN A 407 56.80 -44.67 58.82
N TYR A 408 55.54 -44.49 59.22
CA TYR A 408 55.15 -44.28 60.62
C TYR A 408 55.17 -45.56 61.46
N ILE A 409 55.01 -46.73 60.84
CA ILE A 409 55.03 -48.04 61.51
C ILE A 409 56.46 -48.64 61.53
N ASN A 410 57.32 -48.30 60.56
CA ASN A 410 58.70 -48.80 60.44
C ASN A 410 59.81 -47.85 60.94
N GLY A 411 59.46 -46.78 61.67
CA GLY A 411 60.39 -45.91 62.38
C GLY A 411 59.88 -45.64 63.78
#